data_AF-J0QG95-F1
#
_entry.id   AF-J0QG95-F1
#
_cell.length_a   1.000
_cell.length_b   1.000
_cell.length_c   1.000
_cell.angle_alpha   90.00
_cell.angle_beta   90.00
_cell.angle_gamma   90.00
#
_symmetry.space_group_name_H-M   'P 1'
#
loop_
_entity.id
_entity.type
_entity.pdbx_description
1 polymer ?
#
loop_
_entity_poly.entity_id
_entity_poly.type
_entity_poly.pdbx_seq_one_letter_code
_entity_poly.pdbx_strand_id
1 'polypeptide(L)'
;MNSISQNTPVLSNIANKTASVNKQQSAKKYELTNESRVVNGVTLHRIKALRDFDDVKAGQLGGFIENESDLSHDGNCWVYDNAIVFCNAVVSENAKIHHDAI
;
A
#
# COMPACT_ATOMS: atom_id res chain seq x y z
N MET A 1 -2.46 19.43 67.81
CA MET A 1 -3.20 19.47 66.54
C MET A 1 -2.31 20.10 65.49
N ASN A 2 -2.18 19.39 64.36
CA ASN A 2 -1.64 19.77 63.05
C ASN A 2 -0.29 20.49 62.97
N SER A 3 0.69 19.83 62.36
CA SER A 3 1.21 20.24 61.03
C SER A 3 2.33 19.30 60.58
N ILE A 4 2.04 18.43 59.61
CA ILE A 4 3.05 17.93 58.67
C ILE A 4 2.41 18.00 57.28
N SER A 5 2.56 19.14 56.62
CA SER A 5 2.39 19.25 55.18
C SER A 5 3.64 18.66 54.55
N GLN A 6 3.51 17.53 53.88
CA GLN A 6 4.61 17.00 53.08
C GLN A 6 4.73 17.84 51.80
N ASN A 7 5.77 18.67 51.79
CA ASN A 7 6.30 19.31 50.60
C ASN A 7 6.59 18.23 49.54
N THR A 8 5.97 18.38 48.36
CA THR A 8 6.44 17.69 47.16
C THR A 8 7.27 18.70 46.35
N PRO A 9 8.52 18.40 45.98
CA PRO A 9 9.33 19.33 45.20
C PRO A 9 8.87 19.37 43.74
N VAL A 10 8.77 20.59 43.24
CA VAL A 10 8.47 20.98 41.86
C VAL A 10 9.69 20.85 40.94
N LEU A 11 9.39 20.85 39.62
CA LEU A 11 10.22 21.02 38.42
C LEU A 11 10.55 19.69 37.71
N SER A 12 10.28 19.52 36.41
CA SER A 12 10.57 20.45 35.32
C SER A 12 9.90 20.03 33.99
N ASN A 13 9.75 21.02 33.11
CA ASN A 13 9.38 20.97 31.70
C ASN A 13 9.76 19.67 30.95
N ILE A 14 8.78 19.06 30.27
CA ILE A 14 9.07 18.32 29.03
C ILE A 14 8.06 18.75 27.96
N ALA A 15 8.55 19.68 27.14
CA ALA A 15 8.31 19.89 25.73
C ALA A 15 7.02 19.30 25.10
N ASN A 16 6.25 20.21 24.51
CA ASN A 16 5.39 20.03 23.35
C ASN A 16 5.87 18.86 22.46
N LYS A 17 5.27 17.69 22.63
CA LYS A 17 5.31 16.66 21.58
C LYS A 17 4.26 17.07 20.56
N THR A 18 4.63 18.00 19.70
CA THR A 18 3.93 18.29 18.45
C THR A 18 3.64 16.93 17.81
N ALA A 19 2.36 16.66 17.56
CA ALA A 19 1.89 15.40 17.03
C ALA A 19 2.78 14.98 15.85
N SER A 20 3.51 13.87 16.00
CA SER A 20 3.94 13.10 14.85
C SER A 20 2.66 12.80 14.07
N VAL A 21 2.53 13.40 12.89
CA VAL A 21 1.57 12.97 11.89
C VAL A 21 1.94 11.53 11.60
N ASN A 22 1.32 10.61 12.33
CA ASN A 22 1.42 9.18 12.09
C ASN A 22 0.67 8.92 10.78
N LYS A 23 1.34 9.16 9.64
CA LYS A 23 0.90 8.60 8.37
C LYS A 23 1.10 7.10 8.52
N GLN A 24 0.07 6.40 8.99
CA GLN A 24 0.03 4.94 8.91
C GLN A 24 0.19 4.60 7.42
N GLN A 25 1.40 4.20 7.03
CA GLN A 25 1.64 3.63 5.71
C GLN A 25 0.67 2.46 5.58
N SER A 26 -0.23 2.51 4.59
CA SER A 26 -1.17 1.42 4.34
C SER A 26 -0.38 0.14 4.08
N ALA A 27 -0.83 -0.98 4.64
CA ALA A 27 -0.18 -2.27 4.41
C ALA A 27 -0.18 -2.59 2.91
N LYS A 28 0.96 -3.08 2.39
CA LYS A 28 1.12 -3.41 0.97
C LYS A 28 -0.04 -4.29 0.50
N LYS A 29 -0.61 -3.92 -0.65
CA LYS A 29 -1.76 -4.62 -1.24
C LYS A 29 -1.34 -5.84 -2.05
N TYR A 30 -0.19 -5.78 -2.72
CA TYR A 30 0.30 -6.83 -3.59
C TYR A 30 1.84 -6.83 -3.65
N GLU A 31 2.40 -7.86 -4.28
CA GLU A 31 3.80 -7.97 -4.67
C GLU A 31 3.94 -8.33 -6.15
N LEU A 32 5.09 -7.99 -6.74
CA LEU A 32 5.50 -8.50 -8.05
C LEU A 32 6.07 -9.91 -7.86
N THR A 33 5.70 -10.84 -8.73
CA THR A 33 6.23 -12.21 -8.70
C THR A 33 7.36 -12.38 -9.73
N ASN A 34 7.97 -13.57 -9.72
CA ASN A 34 8.98 -13.95 -10.71
C ASN A 34 8.39 -14.34 -12.08
N GLU A 35 7.06 -14.50 -12.19
CA GLU A 35 6.41 -14.69 -13.49
C GLU A 35 6.46 -13.38 -14.25
N SER A 36 7.07 -13.40 -15.43
CA SER A 36 7.27 -12.21 -16.26
C SER A 36 6.93 -12.45 -17.72
N ARG A 37 6.64 -11.37 -18.43
CA ARG A 37 6.38 -11.34 -19.87
C ARG A 37 7.05 -10.11 -20.47
N VAL A 38 7.48 -10.20 -21.73
CA VAL A 38 8.05 -9.06 -22.46
C VAL A 38 7.05 -8.60 -23.51
N VAL A 39 6.63 -7.33 -23.43
CA VAL A 39 5.71 -6.69 -24.38
C VAL A 39 6.35 -5.40 -24.87
N ASN A 40 6.50 -5.23 -26.19
CA ASN A 40 7.13 -4.06 -26.81
C ASN A 40 8.53 -3.73 -26.23
N GLY A 41 9.30 -4.76 -25.84
CA GLY A 41 10.63 -4.58 -25.25
C GLY A 41 10.63 -4.20 -23.76
N VAL A 42 9.46 -4.11 -23.13
CA VAL A 42 9.29 -3.84 -21.70
C VAL A 42 9.04 -5.16 -20.96
N THR A 43 9.74 -5.37 -19.85
CA THR A 43 9.51 -6.52 -18.96
C THR A 43 8.42 -6.17 -17.96
N LEU A 44 7.39 -7.01 -17.88
CA LEU A 44 6.31 -6.89 -16.91
C LEU A 44 6.30 -8.08 -15.98
N HIS A 45 5.76 -7.87 -14.78
CA HIS A 45 5.70 -8.86 -13.72
C HIS A 45 4.25 -9.12 -13.31
N ARG A 46 3.90 -10.40 -13.12
CA ARG A 46 2.60 -10.81 -12.61
C ARG A 46 2.45 -10.32 -11.17
N ILE A 47 1.31 -9.70 -10.85
CA ILE A 47 1.01 -9.27 -9.47
C ILE A 47 0.34 -10.39 -8.66
N LYS A 48 0.62 -10.43 -7.35
CA LYS A 48 -0.04 -11.31 -6.38
C LYS A 48 -0.54 -10.52 -5.18
N ALA A 49 -1.80 -10.68 -4.82
CA ALA A 49 -2.40 -10.01 -3.67
C ALA A 49 -1.75 -10.49 -2.36
N LEU A 50 -1.48 -9.55 -1.45
CA LEU A 50 -0.92 -9.82 -0.12
C LEU A 50 -1.97 -9.80 1.00
N ARG A 51 -3.16 -9.25 0.72
CA ARG A 51 -4.28 -9.17 1.65
C ARG A 51 -5.59 -9.23 0.89
N ASP A 52 -6.66 -9.51 1.62
CA ASP A 52 -8.03 -9.43 1.09
C ASP A 52 -8.43 -7.96 0.89
N PHE A 53 -9.10 -7.67 -0.24
CA PHE A 53 -9.77 -6.41 -0.52
C PHE A 53 -10.79 -6.60 -1.65
N ASP A 54 -11.94 -5.94 -1.54
CA ASP A 54 -13.05 -6.10 -2.49
C ASP A 54 -13.35 -7.60 -2.79
N ASP A 55 -13.29 -8.02 -4.04
CA ASP A 55 -13.46 -9.39 -4.51
C ASP A 55 -12.14 -10.19 -4.63
N VAL A 56 -11.00 -9.58 -4.28
CA VAL A 56 -9.66 -10.18 -4.38
C VAL A 56 -9.22 -10.77 -3.05
N LYS A 57 -8.72 -12.01 -3.09
CA LYS A 57 -8.21 -12.73 -1.92
C LYS A 57 -6.70 -12.73 -1.82
N ALA A 58 -6.17 -12.76 -0.60
CA ALA A 58 -4.73 -12.91 -0.38
C ALA A 58 -4.19 -14.16 -1.11
N GLY A 59 -3.08 -13.99 -1.81
CA GLY A 59 -2.48 -15.02 -2.66
C GLY A 59 -3.03 -15.10 -4.09
N GLN A 60 -4.13 -14.39 -4.41
CA GLN A 60 -4.70 -14.37 -5.75
C GLN A 60 -3.78 -13.64 -6.74
N LEU A 61 -3.57 -14.25 -7.91
CA LEU A 61 -2.82 -13.65 -9.00
C LEU A 61 -3.69 -12.69 -9.81
N GLY A 62 -3.15 -11.52 -10.15
CA GLY A 62 -3.76 -10.54 -11.06
C GLY A 62 -3.04 -10.48 -12.41
N GLY A 63 -3.16 -9.41 -13.18
CA GLY A 63 -2.46 -9.21 -14.45
C GLY A 63 -0.98 -8.81 -14.28
N PHE A 64 -0.46 -8.07 -15.25
CA PHE A 64 0.96 -7.71 -15.36
C PHE A 64 1.16 -6.22 -15.30
N ILE A 65 2.14 -5.78 -14.51
CA ILE A 65 2.58 -4.38 -14.46
C ILE A 65 4.08 -4.28 -14.66
N GLU A 66 4.56 -3.16 -15.18
CA GLU A 66 5.99 -2.90 -15.37
C GLU A 66 6.65 -2.55 -14.02
N ASN A 67 6.12 -1.55 -13.33
CA ASN A 67 6.67 -1.04 -12.08
C ASN A 67 5.65 -1.11 -10.93
N GLU A 68 6.13 -1.20 -9.69
CA GLU A 68 5.26 -1.17 -8.49
C GLU A 68 4.44 0.14 -8.40
N SER A 69 4.87 1.22 -9.05
CA SER A 69 4.14 2.49 -9.12
C SER A 69 2.90 2.48 -10.03
N ASP A 70 2.77 1.50 -10.92
CA ASP A 70 1.75 1.50 -11.97
C ASP A 70 0.37 1.06 -11.45
N LEU A 71 0.32 0.51 -10.23
CA LEU A 71 -0.90 0.13 -9.54
C LEU A 71 -0.85 0.65 -8.10
N SER A 72 -1.88 1.38 -7.66
CA SER A 72 -1.87 1.93 -6.31
C SER A 72 -2.04 0.81 -5.27
N HIS A 73 -1.32 0.91 -4.15
CA HIS A 73 -1.61 0.09 -2.96
C HIS A 73 -2.83 0.57 -2.18
N ASP A 74 -3.28 1.80 -2.45
CA ASP A 74 -4.50 2.37 -1.87
C ASP A 74 -5.73 2.04 -2.73
N GLY A 75 -6.91 2.09 -2.12
CA GLY A 75 -8.17 1.73 -2.77
C GLY A 75 -8.25 0.27 -3.23
N ASN A 76 -9.26 -0.01 -4.05
CA ASN A 76 -9.59 -1.34 -4.54
C ASN A 76 -9.16 -1.59 -6.00
N CYS A 77 -8.34 -0.69 -6.57
CA CYS A 77 -7.85 -0.87 -7.93
C CYS A 77 -7.09 -2.18 -8.10
N TRP A 78 -7.32 -2.84 -9.23
CA TRP A 78 -6.73 -4.13 -9.53
C TRP A 78 -6.67 -4.42 -11.02
N VAL A 79 -5.62 -5.14 -11.42
CA VAL A 79 -5.45 -5.68 -12.77
C VAL A 79 -5.76 -7.17 -12.68
N TYR A 80 -6.79 -7.63 -13.37
CA TYR A 80 -7.25 -9.02 -13.38
C TYR A 80 -6.66 -9.78 -14.57
N ASP A 81 -6.77 -11.10 -14.52
CA ASP A 81 -6.56 -12.01 -15.66
C ASP A 81 -5.18 -11.89 -16.33
N ASN A 82 -5.14 -11.50 -17.61
CA ASN A 82 -3.94 -11.31 -18.41
C ASN A 82 -3.69 -9.85 -18.77
N ALA A 83 -4.46 -8.93 -18.19
CA ALA A 83 -4.36 -7.53 -18.54
C ALA A 83 -2.99 -6.94 -18.19
N ILE A 84 -2.58 -5.93 -18.93
CA ILE A 84 -1.23 -5.35 -18.93
C ILE A 84 -1.35 -3.85 -18.64
N VAL A 85 -0.48 -3.33 -17.78
CA VAL A 85 -0.33 -1.89 -17.51
C VAL A 85 1.16 -1.55 -17.54
N PHE A 86 1.56 -0.60 -18.38
CA PHE A 86 2.96 -0.22 -18.60
C PHE A 86 3.08 1.19 -19.18
N CYS A 87 4.31 1.68 -19.42
CA CYS A 87 4.57 3.01 -20.01
C CYS A 87 4.02 4.18 -19.17
N ASN A 88 4.31 4.20 -17.87
CA ASN A 88 3.89 5.24 -16.91
C ASN A 88 2.37 5.37 -16.72
N ALA A 89 1.60 4.34 -17.08
CA ALA A 89 0.19 4.26 -16.72
C ALA A 89 0.04 4.01 -15.20
N VAL A 90 -0.95 4.64 -14.58
CA VAL A 90 -1.22 4.49 -13.14
C VAL A 90 -2.68 4.11 -12.94
N VAL A 91 -2.92 2.92 -12.39
CA VAL A 91 -4.25 2.45 -12.01
C VAL A 91 -4.44 2.73 -10.51
N SER A 92 -5.49 3.49 -10.18
CA SER A 92 -5.71 3.97 -8.81
C SER A 92 -7.19 3.93 -8.41
N GLU A 93 -7.46 4.23 -7.15
CA GLU A 93 -8.80 4.27 -6.57
C GLU A 93 -9.54 2.94 -6.73
N ASN A 94 -10.62 2.90 -7.52
CA ASN A 94 -11.45 1.71 -7.74
C ASN A 94 -11.41 1.22 -9.20
N ALA A 95 -10.40 1.63 -9.98
CA ALA A 95 -10.26 1.21 -11.37
C ALA A 95 -9.94 -0.30 -11.48
N LYS A 96 -10.68 -1.00 -12.33
CA LYS A 96 -10.52 -2.45 -12.57
C LYS A 96 -10.25 -2.73 -14.03
N ILE A 97 -9.14 -3.41 -14.32
CA ILE A 97 -8.73 -3.76 -15.68
C ILE A 97 -8.86 -5.27 -15.84
N HIS A 98 -9.56 -5.75 -16.87
CA HIS A 98 -9.96 -7.15 -16.99
C HIS A 98 -9.54 -7.80 -18.32
N HIS A 99 -9.59 -9.13 -18.36
CA HIS A 99 -9.37 -9.95 -19.55
C HIS A 99 -7.99 -9.70 -20.19
N ASP A 100 -7.97 -9.35 -21.47
CA ASP A 100 -6.76 -9.15 -22.28
C ASP A 100 -6.53 -7.66 -22.62
N ALA A 101 -7.00 -6.75 -21.76
CA ALA A 101 -6.76 -5.31 -21.93
C ALA A 101 -5.26 -4.96 -21.83
N ILE A 102 -4.82 -4.00 -22.64
CA ILE A 102 -3.43 -3.49 -22.73
C ILE A 102 -3.46 -1.98 -22.71
#